data_AF-A0A1H3XXJ2-F1
#
_entry.id   AF-A0A1H3XXJ2-F1
#
_cell.length_a   1.000
_cell.length_b   1.000
_cell.length_c   1.000
_cell.angle_alpha   90.00
_cell.angle_beta   90.00
_cell.angle_gamma   90.00
#
_symmetry.space_group_name_H-M   'P 1'
#
loop_
_entity.id
_entity.type
_entity.pdbx_description
1 polymer ?
#
loop_
_entity_poly.entity_id
_entity_poly.type
_entity_poly.pdbx_seq_one_letter_code
_entity_poly.pdbx_strand_id
1 'polypeptide(L)'
;MKILKDMIERQHYKVPEKIVFVRGNIILKHTSPKKLIDIGCLYNETEMEKIDQIIEGDFIIEENTETFEDTYYYASGGASALDKTGGFNSRYHIIKNYDKAIDDIITLSNLEIDEMNQRLLYRVLFANVYSSMEAFLQDTCVYYLMKEQKYKEAFLKSQESLSKEKFNLSEIFDKISQVDYKILNAVENTVFHRLSPEICPLFKNTFGISFPDYEYIEDNLTIRHDIVHRNGYSKDKSKFHIISKDKLYELIEEVDKFVHALFDEFEKLK
;
A
#
# COMPACT_ATOMS: atom_id res chain seq x y z
N MET A 1 28.04 -7.28 27.30
CA MET A 1 28.37 -6.50 26.10
C MET A 1 28.55 -7.47 24.93
N LYS A 2 27.81 -7.27 23.83
CA LYS A 2 27.56 -8.14 22.65
C LYS A 2 26.37 -9.11 22.75
N ILE A 3 25.15 -8.57 22.59
CA ILE A 3 24.16 -9.08 21.61
C ILE A 3 23.44 -7.84 21.06
N LEU A 4 24.06 -7.21 20.07
CA LEU A 4 23.53 -6.10 19.27
C LEU A 4 24.08 -6.35 17.86
N LYS A 5 23.61 -7.44 17.27
CA LYS A 5 23.95 -8.05 15.97
C LYS A 5 22.86 -9.09 15.73
N ASP A 6 21.92 -8.98 14.80
CA ASP A 6 21.81 -8.13 13.63
C ASP A 6 20.35 -7.70 13.55
N MET A 7 20.07 -6.39 13.58
CA MET A 7 18.82 -5.93 12.97
C MET A 7 18.97 -6.34 11.51
N ILE A 8 18.05 -7.16 10.99
CA ILE A 8 17.95 -7.33 9.54
C ILE A 8 17.70 -5.92 9.02
N GLU A 9 18.73 -5.32 8.40
CA GLU A 9 18.60 -4.06 7.71
C GLU A 9 17.78 -4.38 6.47
N ARG A 10 16.46 -4.39 6.65
CA ARG A 10 15.49 -4.69 5.61
C ARG A 10 15.60 -3.60 4.55
N GLN A 11 15.79 -4.02 3.31
CA GLN A 11 15.86 -3.07 2.20
C GLN A 11 14.44 -2.58 1.90
N HIS A 12 14.21 -1.28 2.07
CA HIS A 12 12.97 -0.64 1.61
C HIS A 12 12.94 -0.55 0.09
N TYR A 13 11.74 -0.45 -0.45
CA TYR A 13 11.56 -0.27 -1.88
C TYR A 13 12.19 1.05 -2.34
N LYS A 14 13.04 1.00 -3.38
CA LYS A 14 13.72 2.19 -3.89
C LYS A 14 12.76 3.05 -4.72
N VAL A 15 12.22 4.08 -4.07
CA VAL A 15 11.34 5.06 -4.72
C VAL A 15 12.15 6.02 -5.61
N PRO A 16 11.68 6.35 -6.83
CA PRO A 16 12.34 7.33 -7.67
C PRO A 16 12.45 8.70 -7.00
N GLU A 17 13.63 9.29 -7.07
CA GLU A 17 13.92 10.66 -6.60
C GLU A 17 13.81 11.62 -7.78
N LYS A 18 12.58 11.87 -8.22
CA LYS A 18 12.30 13.04 -9.07
C LYS A 18 12.05 14.23 -8.16
N ILE A 19 12.85 15.28 -8.33
CA ILE A 19 12.79 16.47 -7.47
C ILE A 19 12.47 17.69 -8.31
N VAL A 20 11.39 18.37 -7.95
CA VAL A 20 11.09 19.74 -8.38
C VAL A 20 11.48 20.67 -7.24
N PHE A 21 12.44 21.55 -7.49
CA PHE A 21 12.84 22.57 -6.54
C PHE A 21 12.13 23.89 -6.83
N VAL A 22 11.54 24.50 -5.81
CA VAL A 22 10.81 25.77 -5.88
C VAL A 22 11.63 26.83 -5.17
N ARG A 23 12.18 27.81 -5.92
CA ARG A 23 12.88 28.99 -5.38
C ARG A 23 11.88 30.04 -4.90
N GLY A 24 11.12 29.66 -3.87
CA GLY A 24 10.01 30.43 -3.33
C GLY A 24 9.22 29.59 -2.33
N ASN A 25 7.97 29.97 -2.09
CA ASN A 25 7.06 29.22 -1.24
C ASN A 25 6.18 28.27 -2.06
N ILE A 26 5.69 27.19 -1.43
CA ILE A 26 4.62 26.37 -1.99
C ILE A 26 3.31 26.67 -1.26
N ILE A 27 2.26 27.00 -2.02
CA ILE A 27 0.95 27.37 -1.49
C ILE A 27 -0.11 26.41 -2.02
N LEU A 28 -0.73 25.64 -1.13
CA LEU A 28 -1.75 24.64 -1.45
C LEU A 28 -3.15 25.26 -1.35
N LYS A 29 -3.88 25.24 -2.47
CA LYS A 29 -5.27 25.70 -2.59
C LYS A 29 -6.20 24.67 -3.25
N HIS A 30 -5.73 23.44 -3.41
CA HIS A 30 -6.49 22.34 -4.01
C HIS A 30 -7.31 21.59 -2.96
N THR A 31 -8.45 21.05 -3.36
CA THR A 31 -9.29 20.20 -2.49
C THR A 31 -9.36 18.76 -2.99
N SER A 32 -8.99 18.49 -4.24
CA SER A 32 -8.75 17.12 -4.73
C SER A 32 -7.30 16.67 -4.53
N PRO A 33 -7.05 15.35 -4.39
CA PRO A 33 -5.68 14.84 -4.25
C PRO A 33 -4.79 15.18 -5.45
N LYS A 34 -3.55 15.59 -5.18
CA LYS A 34 -2.54 15.87 -6.21
C LYS A 34 -1.60 14.71 -6.43
N LYS A 35 -1.26 14.45 -7.70
CA LYS A 35 -0.33 13.38 -8.10
C LYS A 35 1.09 13.86 -7.85
N LEU A 36 1.61 13.63 -6.65
CA LEU A 36 2.97 13.91 -6.22
C LEU A 36 3.29 13.02 -5.01
N ILE A 37 4.58 12.89 -4.66
CA ILE A 37 4.99 12.07 -3.52
C ILE A 37 4.88 12.88 -2.23
N ASP A 38 5.58 13.99 -2.14
CA ASP A 38 5.59 14.78 -0.91
C ASP A 38 6.02 16.22 -1.17
N ILE A 39 5.80 17.07 -0.16
CA ILE A 39 6.20 18.47 -0.15
C ILE A 39 7.09 18.74 1.06
N GLY A 40 8.28 19.27 0.79
CA GLY A 40 9.19 19.77 1.80
C GLY A 40 9.40 21.27 1.68
N CYS A 41 9.82 21.91 2.76
CA CYS A 41 10.08 23.34 2.81
C CYS A 41 11.38 23.63 3.57
N LEU A 42 11.86 24.87 3.42
CA LEU A 42 13.12 25.34 4.01
C LEU A 42 14.35 24.52 3.57
N TYR A 43 14.31 23.98 2.36
CA TYR A 43 15.43 23.24 1.79
C TYR A 43 16.44 24.19 1.16
N ASN A 44 17.72 23.85 1.28
CA ASN A 44 18.78 24.56 0.59
C ASN A 44 19.12 23.84 -0.73
N GLU A 45 19.09 24.57 -1.84
CA GLU A 45 19.38 24.03 -3.17
C GLU A 45 20.77 23.38 -3.24
N THR A 46 21.76 23.94 -2.53
CA THR A 46 23.15 23.44 -2.56
C THR A 46 23.34 22.12 -1.82
N GLU A 47 22.36 21.72 -1.00
CA GLU A 47 22.38 20.46 -0.24
C GLU A 47 21.73 19.32 -1.02
N MET A 48 21.15 19.60 -2.19
CA MET A 48 20.52 18.59 -3.03
C MET A 48 21.52 17.98 -4.02
N GLU A 49 21.64 16.66 -3.98
CA GLU A 49 22.48 15.92 -4.94
C GLU A 49 21.91 15.99 -6.37
N LYS A 50 20.60 16.14 -6.52
CA LYS A 50 19.90 16.16 -7.80
C LYS A 50 18.63 17.00 -7.77
N ILE A 51 18.41 17.76 -8.84
CA ILE A 51 17.18 18.51 -9.10
C ILE A 51 16.79 18.26 -10.56
N ASP A 52 15.57 17.78 -10.79
CA ASP A 52 15.06 17.47 -12.14
C ASP A 52 14.44 18.71 -12.80
N GLN A 53 13.83 19.59 -12.00
CA GLN A 53 13.23 20.82 -12.49
C GLN A 53 13.27 21.92 -11.43
N ILE A 54 13.45 23.16 -11.87
CA ILE A 54 13.39 24.35 -11.01
C ILE A 54 12.16 25.18 -11.39
N ILE A 55 11.43 25.66 -10.38
CA ILE A 55 10.37 26.65 -10.49
C ILE A 55 10.84 27.92 -9.79
N GLU A 56 10.87 29.05 -10.51
CA GLU A 56 11.24 30.35 -9.97
C GLU A 56 10.03 31.04 -9.34
N GLY A 57 10.19 31.54 -8.10
CA GLY A 57 9.13 32.22 -7.36
C GLY A 57 8.17 31.26 -6.63
N ASP A 58 7.07 31.81 -6.12
CA ASP A 58 6.07 31.05 -5.38
C ASP A 58 5.29 30.11 -6.30
N PHE A 59 5.15 28.84 -5.90
CA PHE A 59 4.39 27.82 -6.62
C PHE A 59 3.03 27.58 -5.96
N ILE A 60 1.96 27.97 -6.65
CA ILE A 60 0.59 27.82 -6.16
C ILE A 60 -0.03 26.57 -6.79
N ILE A 61 -0.39 25.60 -5.96
CA ILE A 61 -1.06 24.37 -6.38
C ILE A 61 -2.57 24.54 -6.17
N GLU A 62 -3.27 24.85 -7.25
CA GLU A 62 -4.73 25.00 -7.33
C GLU A 62 -5.36 23.74 -7.95
N GLU A 63 -6.68 23.70 -8.05
CA GLU A 63 -7.43 22.52 -8.51
C GLU A 63 -7.00 22.03 -9.90
N ASN A 64 -6.73 22.95 -10.82
CA ASN A 64 -6.31 22.63 -12.18
C ASN A 64 -4.79 22.64 -12.37
N THR A 65 -4.00 22.92 -11.32
CA THR A 65 -2.54 22.86 -11.42
C THR A 65 -2.11 21.42 -11.64
N GLU A 66 -1.48 21.15 -12.78
CA GLU A 66 -0.85 19.87 -13.07
C GLU A 66 0.42 19.72 -12.24
N THR A 67 0.52 18.62 -11.51
CA THR A 67 1.73 18.24 -10.77
C THR A 67 2.35 17.03 -11.45
N PHE A 68 3.67 16.89 -11.33
CA PHE A 68 4.36 15.73 -11.83
C PHE A 68 4.09 14.54 -10.91
N GLU A 69 3.52 13.48 -11.49
CA GLU A 69 3.32 12.22 -10.78
C GLU A 69 4.67 11.72 -10.23
N ASP A 70 4.62 11.12 -9.04
CA ASP A 70 5.78 10.50 -8.40
C ASP A 70 6.99 11.43 -8.23
N THR A 71 6.72 12.69 -7.89
CA THR A 71 7.75 13.73 -7.74
C THR A 71 7.68 14.38 -6.36
N TYR A 72 8.84 14.66 -5.77
CA TYR A 72 8.98 15.47 -4.57
C TYR A 72 9.05 16.95 -4.95
N TYR A 73 8.33 17.78 -4.21
CA TYR A 73 8.40 19.23 -4.36
C TYR A 73 9.08 19.83 -3.13
N TYR A 74 10.23 20.46 -3.31
CA TYR A 74 10.97 21.08 -2.21
C TYR A 74 11.08 22.58 -2.41
N ALA A 75 10.61 23.34 -1.42
CA ALA A 75 10.66 24.80 -1.42
C ALA A 75 11.90 25.30 -0.67
N SER A 76 12.54 26.35 -1.19
CA SER A 76 13.51 27.14 -0.43
C SER A 76 12.84 27.99 0.65
N GLY A 77 11.60 28.40 0.41
CA GLY A 77 10.74 29.09 1.36
C GLY A 77 9.87 28.14 2.18
N GLY A 78 8.71 28.61 2.62
CA GLY A 78 7.73 27.82 3.36
C GLY A 78 6.82 26.98 2.47
N ALA A 79 6.12 26.01 3.08
CA ALA A 79 4.95 25.36 2.51
C ALA A 79 3.72 25.70 3.39
N SER A 80 2.62 26.10 2.77
CA SER A 80 1.39 26.48 3.49
C SER A 80 0.15 25.99 2.75
N ALA A 81 -0.90 25.71 3.51
CA ALA A 81 -2.18 25.23 3.01
C ALA A 81 -3.32 26.12 3.51
N LEU A 82 -4.35 26.31 2.69
CA LEU A 82 -5.67 26.76 3.16
C LEU A 82 -6.36 25.59 3.89
N ASP A 83 -7.10 25.87 4.97
CA ASP A 83 -7.68 24.97 6.00
C ASP A 83 -7.93 23.49 5.67
N LYS A 84 -8.27 23.13 4.43
CA LYS A 84 -8.37 21.74 3.94
C LYS A 84 -7.69 21.61 2.58
N THR A 85 -6.69 20.72 2.49
CA THR A 85 -6.13 20.27 1.22
C THR A 85 -6.69 18.90 0.84
N GLY A 86 -6.69 18.58 -0.45
CA GLY A 86 -7.05 17.25 -0.94
C GLY A 86 -6.00 16.16 -0.68
N GLY A 87 -4.88 16.50 -0.05
CA GLY A 87 -3.75 15.60 0.14
C GLY A 87 -3.01 15.24 -1.16
N PHE A 88 -2.16 14.24 -1.07
CA PHE A 88 -1.32 13.77 -2.18
C PHE A 88 -1.60 12.30 -2.44
N ASN A 89 -1.42 11.88 -3.69
CA ASN A 89 -1.60 10.49 -4.08
C ASN A 89 -0.45 10.05 -4.98
N SER A 90 0.34 9.10 -4.50
CA SER A 90 1.35 8.39 -5.27
C SER A 90 1.25 6.90 -4.95
N ARG A 91 1.46 6.06 -5.98
CA ARG A 91 1.62 4.62 -5.80
C ARG A 91 2.73 4.27 -4.81
N TYR A 92 3.76 5.12 -4.69
CA TYR A 92 4.84 4.89 -3.73
C TYR A 92 4.43 5.11 -2.27
N HIS A 93 3.31 5.78 -2.00
CA HIS A 93 2.75 5.80 -0.64
C HIS A 93 2.32 4.41 -0.18
N ILE A 94 1.82 3.58 -1.10
CA ILE A 94 1.32 2.23 -0.80
C ILE A 94 2.48 1.36 -0.31
N ILE A 95 3.58 1.29 -1.06
CA ILE A 95 4.75 0.50 -0.69
C ILE A 95 5.46 1.07 0.55
N LYS A 96 5.55 2.40 0.69
CA LYS A 96 6.11 3.03 1.90
C LYS A 96 5.30 2.74 3.16
N ASN A 97 3.96 2.74 3.06
CA ASN A 97 3.08 2.41 4.18
C ASN A 97 3.25 0.95 4.61
N TYR A 98 3.37 0.04 3.64
CA TYR A 98 3.71 -1.37 3.91
C TYR A 98 5.08 -1.48 4.59
N ASP A 99 6.12 -0.84 4.03
CA ASP A 99 7.48 -0.91 4.56
C ASP A 99 7.53 -0.41 6.01
N LYS A 100 6.89 0.72 6.28
CA LYS A 100 6.78 1.27 7.63
C LYS A 100 6.06 0.31 8.59
N ALA A 101 4.97 -0.31 8.15
CA ALA A 101 4.21 -1.22 9.00
C ALA A 101 5.05 -2.45 9.40
N ILE A 102 5.86 -2.99 8.48
CA ILE A 102 6.79 -4.08 8.78
C ILE A 102 7.91 -3.63 9.73
N ASP A 103 8.46 -2.43 9.56
CA ASP A 103 9.47 -1.89 10.48
C ASP A 103 8.92 -1.72 11.90
N ASP A 104 7.68 -1.25 12.03
CA ASP A 104 6.98 -1.13 13.32
C ASP A 104 6.78 -2.54 13.94
N ILE A 105 6.43 -3.56 13.14
CA ILE A 105 6.35 -4.98 13.58
C ILE A 105 7.70 -5.50 14.06
N ILE A 106 8.78 -5.26 13.32
CA ILE A 106 10.15 -5.67 13.69
C ILE A 106 10.54 -4.99 15.00
N THR A 107 10.29 -3.68 15.13
CA THR A 107 10.55 -2.91 16.35
C THR A 107 9.82 -3.50 17.55
N LEU A 108 8.52 -3.75 17.43
CA LEU A 108 7.72 -4.35 18.51
C LEU A 108 8.19 -5.77 18.85
N SER A 109 8.61 -6.57 17.87
CA SER A 109 9.10 -7.94 18.10
C SER A 109 10.37 -8.01 18.97
N ASN A 110 11.10 -6.89 19.08
CA ASN A 110 12.34 -6.79 19.84
C ASN A 110 12.15 -6.22 21.25
N LEU A 111 10.92 -5.97 21.68
CA LEU A 111 10.65 -5.53 23.06
C LEU A 111 11.02 -6.61 24.07
N GLU A 112 11.72 -6.19 25.13
CA GLU A 112 12.04 -7.05 26.28
C GLU A 112 10.82 -7.12 27.21
N ILE A 113 10.08 -8.23 27.15
CA ILE A 113 8.92 -8.51 28.00
C ILE A 113 8.98 -9.97 28.51
N ASP A 114 8.17 -10.32 29.50
CA ASP A 114 8.13 -11.69 30.02
C ASP A 114 7.68 -12.69 28.94
N GLU A 115 8.09 -13.95 29.10
CA GLU A 115 7.91 -15.00 28.10
C GLU A 115 6.43 -15.20 27.70
N MET A 116 5.50 -15.08 28.65
CA MET A 116 4.08 -15.29 28.38
C MET A 116 3.53 -14.18 27.47
N ASN A 117 3.85 -12.93 27.80
CA ASN A 117 3.46 -11.78 27.00
C ASN A 117 4.20 -11.76 25.65
N GLN A 118 5.44 -12.24 25.58
CA GLN A 118 6.20 -12.36 24.32
C GLN A 118 5.53 -13.34 23.34
N ARG A 119 5.06 -14.49 23.83
CA ARG A 119 4.31 -15.47 23.00
C ARG A 119 2.99 -14.91 22.47
N LEU A 120 2.31 -14.06 23.24
CA LEU A 120 1.12 -13.35 22.74
C LEU A 120 1.50 -12.32 21.69
N LEU A 121 2.54 -11.52 21.96
CA LEU A 121 3.02 -10.49 21.04
C LEU A 121 3.39 -11.08 19.68
N TYR A 122 4.17 -12.17 19.63
CA TYR A 122 4.54 -12.79 18.35
C TYR A 122 3.34 -13.32 17.57
N ARG A 123 2.29 -13.82 18.22
CA ARG A 123 1.06 -14.22 17.51
C ARG A 123 0.33 -13.02 16.93
N VAL A 124 0.20 -11.94 17.71
CA VAL A 124 -0.42 -10.70 17.24
C VAL A 124 0.38 -10.12 16.07
N LEU A 125 1.70 -10.04 16.18
CA LEU A 125 2.58 -9.55 15.12
C LEU A 125 2.51 -10.42 13.86
N PHE A 126 2.45 -11.76 14.00
CA PHE A 126 2.26 -12.68 12.88
C PHE A 126 0.98 -12.38 12.10
N ALA A 127 -0.13 -12.12 12.78
CA ALA A 127 -1.37 -11.70 12.14
C ALA A 127 -1.25 -10.31 11.50
N ASN A 128 -0.51 -9.38 12.12
CA ASN A 128 -0.30 -8.03 11.57
C ASN A 128 0.52 -8.05 10.27
N VAL A 129 1.46 -8.98 10.08
CA VAL A 129 2.17 -9.13 8.80
C VAL A 129 1.18 -9.39 7.66
N TYR A 130 0.19 -10.26 7.87
CA TYR A 130 -0.90 -10.47 6.90
C TYR A 130 -1.75 -9.21 6.74
N SER A 131 -2.08 -8.49 7.82
CA SER A 131 -2.84 -7.24 7.71
C SER A 131 -2.12 -6.19 6.88
N SER A 132 -0.80 -6.05 7.03
CA SER A 132 0.03 -5.15 6.21
C SER A 132 0.02 -5.57 4.73
N MET A 133 0.12 -6.86 4.44
CA MET A 133 0.02 -7.39 3.07
C MET A 133 -1.38 -7.20 2.48
N GLU A 134 -2.45 -7.49 3.24
CA GLU A 134 -3.84 -7.31 2.81
C GLU A 134 -4.11 -5.85 2.46
N ALA A 135 -3.66 -4.90 3.30
CA ALA A 135 -3.77 -3.47 3.03
C ALA A 135 -3.01 -3.07 1.76
N PHE A 136 -1.76 -3.54 1.60
CA PHE A 136 -0.98 -3.30 0.37
C PHE A 136 -1.72 -3.78 -0.88
N LEU A 137 -2.27 -5.00 -0.87
CA LEU A 137 -2.99 -5.57 -2.01
C LEU A 137 -4.26 -4.78 -2.32
N GLN A 138 -5.03 -4.44 -1.29
CA GLN A 138 -6.27 -3.66 -1.44
C GLN A 138 -5.98 -2.26 -1.98
N ASP A 139 -5.06 -1.53 -1.38
CA ASP A 139 -4.70 -0.17 -1.76
C ASP A 139 -4.13 -0.13 -3.19
N THR A 140 -3.29 -1.10 -3.54
CA THR A 140 -2.77 -1.26 -4.90
C THR A 140 -3.91 -1.48 -5.90
N CYS A 141 -4.84 -2.38 -5.57
CA CYS A 141 -6.01 -2.64 -6.42
C CYS A 141 -6.84 -1.37 -6.63
N VAL A 142 -7.19 -0.66 -5.55
CA VAL A 142 -7.95 0.60 -5.60
C VAL A 142 -7.21 1.64 -6.44
N TYR A 143 -5.91 1.86 -6.19
CA TYR A 143 -5.13 2.87 -6.90
C TYR A 143 -5.16 2.64 -8.41
N TYR A 144 -4.83 1.43 -8.88
CA TYR A 144 -4.78 1.15 -10.32
C TYR A 144 -6.17 1.11 -10.97
N LEU A 145 -7.21 0.63 -10.27
CA LEU A 145 -8.59 0.71 -10.75
C LEU A 145 -9.03 2.16 -10.92
N MET A 146 -8.71 3.04 -9.98
CA MET A 146 -9.11 4.45 -10.09
C MET A 146 -8.23 5.25 -11.06
N LYS A 147 -7.01 4.76 -11.36
CA LYS A 147 -6.06 5.42 -12.26
C LYS A 147 -6.47 5.34 -13.73
N GLU A 148 -6.95 4.18 -14.21
CA GLU A 148 -7.27 4.00 -15.63
C GLU A 148 -8.59 3.28 -15.91
N GLN A 149 -9.34 3.81 -16.87
CA GLN A 149 -10.61 3.24 -17.33
C GLN A 149 -10.49 1.78 -17.79
N LYS A 150 -9.37 1.41 -18.45
CA LYS A 150 -9.14 0.05 -18.94
C LYS A 150 -9.19 -1.01 -17.82
N TYR A 151 -8.67 -0.67 -16.64
CA TYR A 151 -8.67 -1.57 -15.48
C TYR A 151 -10.05 -1.65 -14.82
N LYS A 152 -10.80 -0.53 -14.76
CA LYS A 152 -12.21 -0.55 -14.33
C LYS A 152 -13.04 -1.50 -15.19
N GLU A 153 -12.90 -1.40 -16.51
CA GLU A 153 -13.62 -2.26 -17.44
C GLU A 153 -13.23 -3.73 -17.30
N ALA A 154 -11.94 -4.03 -17.14
CA ALA A 154 -11.46 -5.39 -16.93
C ALA A 154 -12.02 -5.99 -15.63
N PHE A 155 -11.98 -5.24 -14.53
CA PHE A 155 -12.51 -5.65 -13.23
C PHE A 155 -14.02 -5.91 -13.26
N LEU A 156 -14.80 -5.01 -13.88
CA LEU A 156 -16.24 -5.18 -14.03
C LEU A 156 -16.60 -6.43 -14.84
N LYS A 157 -15.79 -6.77 -15.86
CA LYS A 157 -15.96 -7.98 -16.67
C LYS A 157 -15.58 -9.24 -15.89
N SER A 158 -14.56 -9.18 -15.04
CA SER A 158 -14.10 -10.32 -14.25
C SER A 158 -14.96 -10.61 -13.03
N GLN A 159 -15.67 -9.61 -12.49
CA GLN A 159 -16.52 -9.80 -11.32
C GLN A 159 -17.93 -10.25 -11.70
N GLU A 160 -18.26 -11.50 -11.39
CA GLU A 160 -19.52 -12.14 -11.78
C GLU A 160 -20.77 -11.40 -11.28
N SER A 161 -20.70 -10.83 -10.06
CA SER A 161 -21.81 -10.07 -9.47
C SER A 161 -22.08 -8.75 -10.19
N LEU A 162 -21.05 -8.14 -10.79
CA LEU A 162 -21.14 -6.87 -11.50
C LEU A 162 -21.40 -7.06 -12.99
N SER A 163 -20.79 -8.08 -13.60
CA SER A 163 -20.88 -8.35 -15.05
C SER A 163 -22.29 -8.73 -15.51
N LYS A 164 -23.15 -9.20 -14.59
CA LYS A 164 -24.52 -9.63 -14.86
C LYS A 164 -25.58 -8.55 -14.64
N GLU A 165 -25.22 -7.38 -14.13
CA GLU A 165 -26.18 -6.29 -13.93
C GLU A 165 -26.72 -5.80 -15.29
N LYS A 166 -28.05 -5.70 -15.41
CA LYS A 166 -28.74 -5.18 -16.61
C LYS A 166 -29.43 -3.87 -16.27
N PHE A 167 -29.42 -2.93 -17.20
CA PHE A 167 -30.10 -1.64 -17.09
C PHE A 167 -30.63 -1.19 -18.46
N ASN A 168 -31.63 -0.30 -18.45
CA ASN A 168 -32.17 0.31 -19.65
C ASN A 168 -31.26 1.44 -20.14
N LEU A 169 -31.33 1.77 -21.44
CA LEU A 169 -30.57 2.88 -22.01
C LEU A 169 -30.86 4.21 -21.31
N SER A 170 -32.11 4.41 -20.85
CA SER A 170 -32.54 5.60 -20.10
C SER A 170 -31.83 5.78 -18.76
N GLU A 171 -31.24 4.72 -18.19
CA GLU A 171 -30.59 4.72 -16.87
C GLU A 171 -29.06 4.92 -16.99
N ILE A 172 -28.51 5.05 -18.20
CA ILE A 172 -27.05 5.04 -18.43
C ILE A 172 -26.32 6.12 -17.63
N PHE A 173 -26.78 7.36 -17.68
CA PHE A 173 -26.05 8.46 -17.02
C PHE A 173 -26.04 8.31 -15.49
N ASP A 174 -27.16 7.84 -14.91
CA ASP A 174 -27.25 7.54 -13.49
C ASP A 174 -26.29 6.41 -13.11
N LYS A 175 -26.24 5.34 -13.90
CA LYS A 175 -25.36 4.19 -13.64
C LYS A 175 -23.89 4.54 -13.77
N ILE A 176 -23.50 5.31 -14.77
CA ILE A 176 -22.11 5.77 -14.95
C ILE A 176 -21.61 6.51 -13.71
N SER A 177 -22.44 7.39 -13.12
CA SER A 177 -22.08 8.13 -11.91
C SER A 177 -21.82 7.24 -10.68
N GLN A 178 -22.34 6.01 -10.69
CA GLN A 178 -22.22 5.04 -9.58
C GLN A 178 -21.15 3.97 -9.80
N VAL A 179 -20.52 3.91 -10.99
CA VAL A 179 -19.57 2.84 -11.32
C VAL A 179 -18.40 2.81 -10.34
N ASP A 180 -17.77 3.96 -10.10
CA ASP A 180 -16.61 4.04 -9.20
C ASP A 180 -16.98 3.62 -7.78
N TYR A 181 -18.13 4.08 -7.27
CA TYR A 181 -18.65 3.65 -5.97
C TYR A 181 -18.85 2.13 -5.89
N LYS A 182 -19.42 1.52 -6.94
CA LYS A 182 -19.64 0.07 -6.97
C LYS A 182 -18.34 -0.72 -7.03
N ILE A 183 -17.35 -0.23 -7.80
CA ILE A 183 -16.02 -0.84 -7.87
C ILE A 183 -15.36 -0.77 -6.50
N LEU A 184 -15.32 0.41 -5.87
CA LEU A 184 -14.73 0.60 -4.54
C LEU A 184 -15.40 -0.29 -3.51
N ASN A 185 -16.73 -0.31 -3.46
CA ASN A 185 -17.47 -1.18 -2.55
C ASN A 185 -17.20 -2.68 -2.82
N ALA A 186 -17.06 -3.10 -4.08
CA ALA A 186 -16.70 -4.49 -4.38
C ALA A 186 -15.29 -4.84 -3.89
N VAL A 187 -14.33 -3.93 -4.07
CA VAL A 187 -12.96 -4.09 -3.58
C VAL A 187 -12.93 -4.14 -2.04
N GLU A 188 -13.61 -3.23 -1.35
CA GLU A 188 -13.69 -3.21 0.13
C GLU A 188 -14.28 -4.49 0.73
N ASN A 189 -15.19 -5.15 0.00
CA ASN A 189 -15.81 -6.41 0.44
C ASN A 189 -15.03 -7.66 -0.03
N THR A 190 -13.88 -7.50 -0.69
CA THR A 190 -13.01 -8.59 -1.15
C THR A 190 -12.13 -9.10 -0.01
N VAL A 191 -11.91 -10.41 0.09
CA VAL A 191 -11.14 -11.01 1.19
C VAL A 191 -9.67 -11.20 0.78
N PHE A 192 -8.86 -10.16 0.98
CA PHE A 192 -7.49 -10.08 0.43
C PHE A 192 -6.47 -11.11 0.93
N HIS A 193 -6.70 -11.79 2.05
CA HIS A 193 -5.81 -12.87 2.48
C HIS A 193 -6.04 -14.21 1.75
N ARG A 194 -7.05 -14.33 0.89
CA ARG A 194 -7.32 -15.55 0.11
C ARG A 194 -6.61 -15.49 -1.23
N LEU A 195 -5.28 -15.60 -1.22
CA LEU A 195 -4.44 -15.35 -2.38
C LEU A 195 -4.80 -16.27 -3.55
N SER A 196 -4.71 -17.59 -3.37
CA SER A 196 -4.92 -18.54 -4.47
C SER A 196 -6.32 -18.52 -5.11
N PRO A 197 -7.43 -18.64 -4.35
CA PRO A 197 -8.75 -18.82 -4.97
C PRO A 197 -9.40 -17.51 -5.45
N GLU A 198 -8.99 -16.35 -4.93
CA GLU A 198 -9.70 -15.09 -5.13
C GLU A 198 -8.80 -14.00 -5.70
N ILE A 199 -7.68 -13.71 -5.05
CA ILE A 199 -6.86 -12.53 -5.37
C ILE A 199 -5.96 -12.75 -6.59
N CYS A 200 -5.33 -13.93 -6.74
CA CYS A 200 -4.51 -14.23 -7.91
C CYS A 200 -5.32 -14.13 -9.22
N PRO A 201 -6.51 -14.76 -9.35
CA PRO A 201 -7.35 -14.59 -10.52
C PRO A 201 -7.79 -13.13 -10.73
N LEU A 202 -8.14 -12.40 -9.66
CA LEU A 202 -8.55 -11.00 -9.74
C LEU A 202 -7.45 -10.13 -10.35
N PHE A 203 -6.22 -10.23 -9.84
CA PHE A 203 -5.10 -9.44 -10.35
C PHE A 203 -4.73 -9.84 -11.77
N LYS A 204 -4.78 -11.13 -12.07
CA LYS A 204 -4.48 -11.62 -13.43
C LYS A 204 -5.48 -11.12 -14.45
N ASN A 205 -6.78 -11.22 -14.15
CA ASN A 205 -7.85 -10.84 -15.08
C ASN A 205 -8.01 -9.32 -15.19
N THR A 206 -7.70 -8.57 -14.13
CA THR A 206 -7.86 -7.11 -14.09
C THR A 206 -6.63 -6.39 -14.64
N PHE A 207 -5.45 -6.76 -14.16
CA PHE A 207 -4.20 -6.03 -14.45
C PHE A 207 -3.24 -6.81 -15.36
N GLY A 208 -3.52 -8.08 -15.66
CA GLY A 208 -2.60 -8.95 -16.41
C GLY A 208 -1.42 -9.49 -15.59
N ILE A 209 -1.35 -9.15 -14.30
CA ILE A 209 -0.24 -9.48 -13.40
C ILE A 209 -0.42 -10.87 -12.81
N SER A 210 0.63 -11.69 -12.92
CA SER A 210 0.73 -12.97 -12.22
C SER A 210 1.45 -12.77 -10.90
N PHE A 211 1.01 -13.44 -9.84
CA PHE A 211 1.65 -13.33 -8.54
C PHE A 211 3.03 -14.01 -8.56
N PRO A 212 4.03 -13.44 -7.84
CA PRO A 212 5.27 -14.14 -7.55
C PRO A 212 5.00 -15.33 -6.61
N ASP A 213 6.03 -16.05 -6.19
CA ASP A 213 5.84 -17.15 -5.24
C ASP A 213 5.18 -16.66 -3.94
N TYR A 214 4.18 -17.42 -3.48
CA TYR A 214 3.41 -17.15 -2.27
C TYR A 214 3.09 -18.44 -1.49
N GLU A 215 3.71 -19.58 -1.84
CA GLU A 215 3.39 -20.90 -1.25
C GLU A 215 3.52 -20.87 0.28
N TYR A 216 4.62 -20.31 0.79
CA TYR A 216 4.82 -20.17 2.23
C TYR A 216 3.74 -19.29 2.90
N ILE A 217 3.28 -18.23 2.24
CA ILE A 217 2.24 -17.33 2.76
C ILE A 217 0.90 -18.09 2.83
N GLU A 218 0.57 -18.89 1.82
CA GLU A 218 -0.65 -19.69 1.77
C GLU A 218 -0.62 -20.83 2.81
N ASP A 219 0.51 -21.52 2.95
CA ASP A 219 0.70 -22.62 3.92
C ASP A 219 0.48 -22.17 5.38
N ASN A 220 0.80 -20.91 5.67
CA ASN A 220 0.65 -20.33 7.00
C ASN A 220 -0.68 -19.59 7.20
N LEU A 221 -1.54 -19.50 6.17
CA LEU A 221 -2.80 -18.76 6.24
C LEU A 221 -3.75 -19.30 7.31
N THR A 222 -3.81 -20.62 7.47
CA THR A 222 -4.64 -21.27 8.51
C THR A 222 -4.19 -20.85 9.91
N ILE A 223 -2.88 -20.71 10.15
CA ILE A 223 -2.34 -20.25 11.43
C ILE A 223 -2.82 -18.82 11.70
N ARG A 224 -2.78 -17.94 10.70
CA ARG A 224 -3.31 -16.57 10.82
C ARG A 224 -4.81 -16.57 11.11
N HIS A 225 -5.61 -17.41 10.45
CA HIS A 225 -7.05 -17.51 10.73
C HIS A 225 -7.33 -17.94 12.17
N ASP A 226 -6.60 -18.93 12.65
CA ASP A 226 -6.72 -19.43 14.02
C ASP A 226 -6.29 -18.37 15.05
N ILE A 227 -5.21 -17.61 14.78
CA ILE A 227 -4.80 -16.49 15.63
C ILE A 227 -5.93 -15.46 15.76
N VAL A 228 -6.48 -14.99 14.63
CA VAL A 228 -7.45 -13.88 14.62
C VAL A 228 -8.83 -14.31 15.11
N HIS A 229 -9.33 -15.47 14.68
CA HIS A 229 -10.72 -15.87 14.93
C HIS A 229 -10.88 -16.89 16.06
N ARG A 230 -9.80 -17.50 16.52
CA ARG A 230 -9.82 -18.56 17.55
C ARG A 230 -8.78 -18.34 18.65
N ASN A 231 -8.22 -17.13 18.75
CA ASN A 231 -7.23 -16.75 19.76
C ASN A 231 -5.98 -17.68 19.77
N GLY A 232 -5.60 -18.17 18.59
CA GLY A 232 -4.46 -19.06 18.39
C GLY A 232 -4.74 -20.55 18.57
N TYR A 233 -5.97 -20.95 18.85
CA TYR A 233 -6.34 -22.37 18.85
C TYR A 233 -6.77 -22.85 17.47
N SER A 234 -6.43 -24.09 17.12
CA SER A 234 -6.94 -24.73 15.91
C SER A 234 -8.46 -24.86 15.92
N LYS A 235 -9.05 -25.12 14.74
CA LYS A 235 -10.50 -25.25 14.56
C LYS A 235 -11.17 -26.27 15.49
N ASP A 236 -10.50 -27.38 15.72
CA ASP A 236 -10.90 -28.48 16.61
C ASP A 236 -10.43 -28.30 18.06
N LYS A 237 -9.70 -27.20 18.36
CA LYS A 237 -9.06 -26.89 19.65
C LYS A 237 -8.00 -27.89 20.11
N SER A 238 -7.49 -28.76 19.21
CA SER A 238 -6.47 -29.76 19.54
C SER A 238 -5.05 -29.17 19.66
N LYS A 239 -4.80 -28.03 19.00
CA LYS A 239 -3.49 -27.37 18.96
C LYS A 239 -3.62 -25.90 19.35
N PHE A 240 -2.65 -25.41 20.11
CA PHE A 240 -2.41 -23.99 20.32
C PHE A 240 -1.17 -23.58 19.53
N HIS A 241 -1.30 -22.62 18.62
CA HIS A 241 -0.19 -22.16 17.79
C HIS A 241 0.78 -21.36 18.64
N ILE A 242 2.03 -21.81 18.70
CA ILE A 242 3.15 -21.07 19.29
C ILE A 242 3.98 -20.52 18.14
N ILE A 243 4.15 -19.21 18.11
CA ILE A 243 4.94 -18.52 17.10
C ILE A 243 6.28 -18.16 17.73
N SER A 244 7.36 -18.74 17.19
CA SER A 244 8.72 -18.35 17.56
C SER A 244 9.11 -17.05 16.85
N LYS A 245 10.15 -16.39 17.35
CA LYS A 245 10.74 -15.22 16.67
C LYS A 245 11.17 -15.59 15.25
N ASP A 246 11.87 -16.73 15.08
CA ASP A 246 12.32 -17.18 13.77
C ASP A 246 11.16 -17.38 12.79
N LYS A 247 10.06 -18.00 13.24
CA LYS A 247 8.87 -18.22 12.40
C LYS A 247 8.19 -16.91 12.00
N LEU A 248 8.17 -15.91 12.89
CA LEU A 248 7.67 -14.57 12.58
C LEU A 248 8.57 -13.90 11.53
N TYR A 249 9.88 -13.96 11.71
CA TYR A 249 10.84 -13.33 10.80
C TYR A 249 10.87 -14.00 9.42
N GLU A 250 10.71 -15.33 9.36
CA GLU A 250 10.54 -16.07 8.11
C GLU A 250 9.26 -15.63 7.36
N LEU A 251 8.14 -15.42 8.07
CA LEU A 251 6.94 -14.86 7.45
C LEU A 251 7.16 -13.42 6.94
N ILE A 252 7.83 -12.58 7.73
CA ILE A 252 8.16 -11.21 7.31
C ILE A 252 8.96 -11.25 6.00
N GLU A 253 10.02 -12.06 5.93
CA GLU A 253 10.88 -12.17 4.76
C GLU A 253 10.12 -12.63 3.51
N GLU A 254 9.29 -13.67 3.63
CA GLU A 254 8.54 -14.21 2.49
C GLU A 254 7.45 -13.24 2.01
N VAL A 255 6.75 -12.57 2.93
CA VAL A 255 5.78 -11.53 2.57
C VAL A 255 6.46 -10.31 1.95
N ASP A 256 7.64 -9.93 2.44
CA ASP A 256 8.40 -8.80 1.91
C ASP A 256 8.84 -9.03 0.46
N LYS A 257 9.43 -10.21 0.20
CA LYS A 257 9.77 -10.66 -1.16
C LYS A 257 8.55 -10.65 -2.08
N PHE A 258 7.43 -11.19 -1.61
CA PHE A 258 6.18 -11.23 -2.36
C PHE A 258 5.67 -9.81 -2.70
N VAL A 259 5.58 -8.92 -1.71
CA VAL A 259 5.05 -7.57 -1.87
C VAL A 259 5.93 -6.73 -2.79
N HIS A 260 7.25 -6.76 -2.60
CA HIS A 260 8.19 -5.99 -3.43
C HIS A 260 8.22 -6.50 -4.87
N ALA A 261 8.28 -7.82 -5.08
CA ALA A 261 8.23 -8.41 -6.42
C ALA A 261 6.90 -8.15 -7.13
N LEU A 262 5.79 -8.15 -6.40
CA LEU A 262 4.49 -7.79 -6.96
C LEU A 262 4.43 -6.31 -7.33
N PHE A 263 4.97 -5.42 -6.49
CA PHE A 263 5.04 -3.98 -6.79
C PHE A 263 5.90 -3.70 -8.04
N ASP A 264 7.01 -4.43 -8.23
CA ASP A 264 7.82 -4.38 -9.45
C ASP A 264 7.01 -4.71 -10.72
N GLU A 265 6.06 -5.65 -10.67
CA GLU A 265 5.18 -5.94 -11.81
C GLU A 265 4.23 -4.77 -12.11
N PHE A 266 3.74 -4.07 -11.08
CA PHE A 266 2.92 -2.88 -11.25
C PHE A 266 3.71 -1.70 -11.82
N GLU A 267 4.99 -1.56 -11.51
CA GLU A 267 5.84 -0.51 -12.08
C GLU A 267 6.03 -0.64 -13.60
N LYS A 268 5.82 -1.83 -14.15
CA LYS A 268 5.85 -2.07 -15.61
C LYS A 268 4.58 -1.60 -16.30
N LEU A 269 3.49 -1.37 -15.56
CA LEU A 269 2.25 -0.81 -16.08
C LEU A 269 2.42 0.71 -16.23
N LYS A 270 2.70 1.15 -17.46
CA LYS A 270 2.74 2.56 -17.84
C LYS A 270 1.36 3.05 -18.28
#